data_AF-A0A345UMH9-F1
#
_entry.id   AF-A0A345UMH9-F1
#
_cell.length_a   1.000
_cell.length_b   1.000
_cell.length_c   1.000
_cell.angle_alpha   90.00
_cell.angle_beta   90.00
_cell.angle_gamma   90.00
#
_symmetry.space_group_name_H-M   'P 1'
#
loop_
_entity.id
_entity.type
_entity.pdbx_description
1 polymer ?
#
loop_
_entity_poly.entity_id
_entity_poly.type
_entity_poly.pdbx_seq_one_letter_code
_entity_poly.pdbx_strand_id
1 'polypeptide(L)'
;MLKTKFHVHIEPQIKTKEKLSDIINRINWWLPFDNIDITIHVAENLLNSDINHLETPTGQFRYIGKSNCHIHLQDATVNTIPDYLLCHVNDEVKYYEAVFPNTPVLTIDKFKPFFKGEASSWGRVSYETQKYRISEYDSISKRNIIKFENSIRDIDVSYCFTSGPSLDRYRKHYFKKKSLKIICNGVIYNKELLEYLGNIDLLCVLDVYYFFSSSIYTAKFFETVIEYLKNKSMYIVMPWYKLPLVLSHYPKLENNIIGISTSHTELNFPSLKTPFVKKEKYPNVLRTFMLPIASAYTNEIYILGADGYSSNDSRDENWKYSVQIKNDEARNSVKEVNPALTKERESHSIYLEHCKQLDELLQFGRKKGNRYYSMEKSNIECLNNIYIDK
;
A
#
# COMPACT_ATOMS: atom_id res chain seq x y z
N MET A 1 -3.38 13.95 27.88
CA MET A 1 -3.21 14.52 26.52
C MET A 1 -4.46 15.28 26.16
N LEU A 2 -4.34 16.55 25.79
CA LEU A 2 -5.47 17.30 25.22
C LEU A 2 -5.87 16.60 23.92
N LYS A 3 -7.11 16.12 23.85
CA LYS A 3 -7.69 15.50 22.66
C LYS A 3 -7.83 16.60 21.61
N THR A 4 -6.95 16.63 20.62
CA THR A 4 -7.16 17.47 19.44
C THR A 4 -8.36 16.88 18.70
N LYS A 5 -9.50 17.56 18.79
CA LYS A 5 -10.65 17.27 17.92
C LYS A 5 -10.26 17.73 16.52
N PHE A 6 -10.32 16.81 15.56
CA PHE A 6 -10.16 17.12 14.15
C PHE A 6 -11.53 17.18 13.50
N HIS A 7 -11.89 18.36 12.98
CA HIS A 7 -13.15 18.60 12.29
C HIS A 7 -12.99 18.38 10.77
N VAL A 8 -13.68 17.37 10.25
CA VAL A 8 -13.66 17.04 8.80
C VAL A 8 -15.05 17.25 8.22
N HIS A 9 -15.17 18.08 7.19
CA HIS A 9 -16.42 18.27 6.45
C HIS A 9 -16.35 17.56 5.09
N ILE A 10 -17.48 17.00 4.64
CA ILE A 10 -17.59 16.32 3.33
C ILE A 10 -18.65 17.00 2.47
N GLU A 11 -18.24 17.40 1.27
CA GLU A 11 -19.08 18.09 0.26
C GLU A 11 -18.95 17.44 -1.13
N PRO A 12 -19.95 17.56 -2.02
CA PRO A 12 -21.24 18.22 -1.80
C PRO A 12 -22.22 17.38 -0.97
N GLN A 13 -23.36 17.96 -0.62
CA GLN A 13 -24.48 17.29 0.06
C GLN A 13 -24.82 15.91 -0.53
N ILE A 14 -24.81 14.88 0.32
CA ILE A 14 -25.16 13.50 -0.03
C ILE A 14 -26.68 13.32 -0.06
N LYS A 15 -27.23 12.75 -1.14
CA LYS A 15 -28.67 12.64 -1.37
C LYS A 15 -29.25 11.23 -1.25
N THR A 16 -28.42 10.19 -1.18
CA THR A 16 -28.87 8.78 -1.15
C THR A 16 -28.22 7.99 -0.01
N LYS A 17 -28.96 6.98 0.51
CA LYS A 17 -28.44 6.06 1.55
C LYS A 17 -27.23 5.25 1.08
N GLU A 18 -27.23 4.84 -0.19
CA GLU A 18 -26.12 4.10 -0.78
C GLU A 18 -24.82 4.94 -0.75
N LYS A 19 -24.90 6.20 -1.19
CA LYS A 19 -23.75 7.11 -1.16
C LYS A 19 -23.33 7.43 0.26
N LEU A 20 -24.29 7.65 1.18
CA LEU A 20 -23.98 7.85 2.59
C LEU A 20 -23.23 6.65 3.16
N SER A 21 -23.70 5.43 2.89
CA SER A 21 -23.03 4.21 3.33
C SER A 21 -21.60 4.07 2.79
N ASP A 22 -21.39 4.35 1.50
CA ASP A 22 -20.07 4.37 0.89
C ASP A 22 -19.10 5.33 1.61
N ILE A 23 -19.56 6.53 1.93
CA ILE A 23 -18.75 7.52 2.63
C ILE A 23 -18.48 7.13 4.08
N ILE A 24 -19.51 6.69 4.82
CA ILE A 24 -19.34 6.23 6.20
C ILE A 24 -18.36 5.07 6.26
N ASN A 25 -18.48 4.09 5.37
CA ASN A 25 -17.57 2.94 5.35
C ASN A 25 -16.12 3.35 5.06
N ARG A 26 -15.91 4.31 4.14
CA ARG A 26 -14.57 4.86 3.84
C ARG A 26 -13.99 5.66 4.98
N ILE A 27 -14.79 6.48 5.64
CA ILE A 27 -14.39 7.19 6.86
C ILE A 27 -13.92 6.20 7.91
N ASN A 28 -14.72 5.16 8.18
CA ASN A 28 -14.36 4.16 9.19
C ASN A 28 -13.07 3.42 8.84
N TRP A 29 -12.77 3.24 7.54
CA TRP A 29 -11.48 2.69 7.10
C TRP A 29 -10.33 3.69 7.26
N TRP A 30 -10.45 4.91 6.71
CA TRP A 30 -9.34 5.86 6.61
C TRP A 30 -9.06 6.62 7.91
N LEU A 31 -10.07 6.79 8.75
CA LEU A 31 -10.03 7.54 10.00
C LEU A 31 -10.50 6.65 11.17
N PRO A 32 -9.86 5.50 11.43
CA PRO A 32 -10.29 4.56 12.47
C PRO A 32 -9.98 5.05 13.89
N PHE A 33 -9.60 6.31 14.06
CA PHE A 33 -8.97 6.83 15.27
C PHE A 33 -9.95 7.59 16.17
N ASP A 34 -9.66 7.58 17.47
CA ASP A 34 -10.40 8.36 18.46
C ASP A 34 -10.21 9.87 18.25
N ASN A 35 -11.17 10.66 18.74
CA ASN A 35 -11.10 12.13 18.80
C ASN A 35 -11.14 12.84 17.43
N ILE A 36 -11.83 12.25 16.46
CA ILE A 36 -12.12 12.89 15.19
C ILE A 36 -13.62 13.14 15.14
N ASP A 37 -14.02 14.40 14.95
CA ASP A 37 -15.40 14.81 14.76
C ASP A 37 -15.61 15.05 13.25
N ILE A 38 -16.56 14.34 12.65
CA ILE A 38 -16.77 14.37 11.20
C ILE A 38 -18.19 14.83 10.93
N THR A 39 -18.33 15.92 10.18
CA THR A 39 -19.61 16.43 9.73
C THR A 39 -19.80 16.03 8.27
N ILE A 40 -20.90 15.34 7.99
CA ILE A 40 -21.30 14.96 6.63
C ILE A 40 -22.56 15.74 6.29
N HIS A 41 -22.46 16.57 5.26
CA HIS A 41 -23.61 17.29 4.75
C HIS A 41 -24.50 16.34 3.95
N VAL A 42 -25.75 16.19 4.37
CA VAL A 42 -26.73 15.26 3.79
C VAL A 42 -28.05 15.95 3.48
N ALA A 43 -28.83 15.38 2.58
CA ALA A 43 -30.20 15.81 2.32
C ALA A 43 -31.09 15.53 3.55
N GLU A 44 -32.16 16.33 3.71
CA GLU A 44 -33.03 16.30 4.89
C GLU A 44 -33.58 14.89 5.19
N ASN A 45 -33.90 14.12 4.15
CA ASN A 45 -34.37 12.74 4.24
C ASN A 45 -33.35 11.76 4.84
N LEU A 46 -32.09 12.16 5.01
CA LEU A 46 -31.02 11.34 5.57
C LEU A 46 -30.59 11.75 6.97
N LEU A 47 -31.03 12.90 7.51
CA LEU A 47 -30.57 13.43 8.81
C LEU A 47 -30.75 12.45 9.98
N ASN A 48 -31.83 11.67 9.94
CA ASN A 48 -32.15 10.68 10.97
C ASN A 48 -31.75 9.25 10.58
N SER A 49 -30.83 9.08 9.61
CA SER A 49 -30.35 7.76 9.21
C SER A 49 -29.57 7.10 10.33
N ASP A 50 -29.89 5.85 10.64
CA ASP A 50 -29.07 5.04 11.53
C ASP A 50 -27.79 4.60 10.80
N ILE A 51 -26.71 5.35 11.04
CA ILE A 51 -25.41 5.14 10.40
C ILE A 51 -24.82 3.74 10.65
N ASN A 52 -25.14 3.11 11.79
CA ASN A 52 -24.57 1.83 12.18
C ASN A 52 -25.25 0.64 11.48
N HIS A 53 -26.48 0.84 11.02
CA HIS A 53 -27.30 -0.15 10.33
C HIS A 53 -27.35 0.06 8.80
N LEU A 54 -26.52 0.95 8.26
CA LEU A 54 -26.37 1.09 6.81
C LEU A 54 -25.85 -0.21 6.18
N GLU A 55 -26.33 -0.50 4.96
CA GLU A 55 -25.90 -1.66 4.18
C GLU A 55 -24.44 -1.53 3.74
N THR A 56 -23.69 -2.61 3.74
CA THR A 56 -22.28 -2.56 3.30
C THR A 56 -22.22 -2.25 1.78
N PRO A 57 -21.44 -1.24 1.35
CA PRO A 57 -21.30 -0.95 -0.07
C PRO A 57 -20.68 -2.12 -0.85
N THR A 58 -21.13 -2.34 -2.08
CA THR A 58 -20.59 -3.37 -2.98
C THR A 58 -19.06 -3.23 -3.13
N GLY A 59 -18.36 -4.36 -3.12
CA GLY A 59 -16.89 -4.42 -3.25
C GLY A 59 -16.12 -3.98 -2.00
N GLN A 60 -16.78 -3.50 -0.95
CA GLN A 60 -16.13 -3.07 0.29
C GLN A 60 -16.31 -4.09 1.41
N PHE A 61 -15.29 -4.19 2.25
CA PHE A 61 -15.44 -4.85 3.54
C PHE A 61 -16.20 -3.92 4.50
N ARG A 62 -16.99 -4.49 5.41
CA ARG A 62 -17.78 -3.70 6.37
C ARG A 62 -16.88 -3.14 7.46
N TYR A 63 -16.64 -1.83 7.39
CA TYR A 63 -15.99 -1.01 8.41
C TYR A 63 -16.98 -0.13 9.18
N ILE A 64 -18.22 0.00 8.73
CA ILE A 64 -19.30 0.71 9.46
C ILE A 64 -19.36 0.24 10.92
N GLY A 65 -19.30 1.19 11.85
CA GLY A 65 -19.33 0.94 13.29
C GLY A 65 -18.04 0.38 13.88
N LYS A 66 -16.94 0.31 13.12
CA LYS A 66 -15.64 -0.18 13.60
C LYS A 66 -14.65 0.94 13.97
N SER A 67 -14.92 2.18 13.59
CA SER A 67 -14.09 3.32 14.00
C SER A 67 -14.59 3.96 15.28
N ASN A 68 -13.69 4.67 15.95
CA ASN A 68 -13.98 5.42 17.16
C ASN A 68 -14.18 6.93 16.88
N CYS A 69 -14.46 7.31 15.63
CA CYS A 69 -14.77 8.69 15.28
C CYS A 69 -16.23 9.04 15.59
N HIS A 70 -16.49 10.32 15.83
CA HIS A 70 -17.84 10.85 16.03
C HIS A 70 -18.35 11.41 14.71
N ILE A 71 -19.35 10.76 14.12
CA ILE A 71 -19.93 11.17 12.84
C ILE A 71 -21.26 11.87 13.09
N HIS A 72 -21.39 13.08 12.57
CA HIS A 72 -22.57 13.93 12.64
C HIS A 72 -23.14 14.11 11.23
N LEU A 73 -24.45 13.91 11.08
CA LEU A 73 -25.18 14.24 9.86
C LEU A 73 -25.79 15.63 10.04
N GLN A 74 -25.53 16.52 9.09
CA GLN A 74 -26.05 17.89 9.10
C GLN A 74 -26.63 18.24 7.74
N ASP A 75 -27.56 19.20 7.71
CA ASP A 75 -28.00 19.79 6.44
C ASP A 75 -26.87 20.63 5.81
N ALA A 76 -27.11 21.26 4.67
CA ALA A 76 -26.08 22.00 3.93
C ALA A 76 -25.58 23.29 4.63
N THR A 77 -26.03 23.60 5.86
CA THR A 77 -25.56 24.78 6.58
C THR A 77 -24.23 24.50 7.29
N VAL A 78 -23.16 25.19 6.89
CA VAL A 78 -21.87 25.13 7.59
C VAL A 78 -21.82 26.23 8.64
N ASN A 79 -21.98 25.87 9.91
CA ASN A 79 -21.93 26.83 11.03
C ASN A 79 -20.59 26.82 11.78
N THR A 80 -19.62 26.00 11.35
CA THR A 80 -18.32 25.81 11.99
C THR A 80 -17.20 25.79 10.96
N ILE A 81 -16.04 26.35 11.29
CA ILE A 81 -14.85 26.32 10.44
C ILE A 81 -14.13 24.97 10.66
N PRO A 82 -14.00 24.10 9.65
CA PRO A 82 -13.33 22.81 9.83
C PRO A 82 -11.81 22.92 9.74
N ASP A 83 -11.12 21.94 10.33
CA ASP A 83 -9.67 21.74 10.18
C ASP A 83 -9.32 21.22 8.78
N TYR A 84 -10.19 20.38 8.21
CA TYR A 84 -10.07 19.87 6.86
C TYR A 84 -11.43 19.85 6.17
N LEU A 85 -11.44 20.24 4.89
CA LEU A 85 -12.59 20.06 4.02
C LEU A 85 -12.25 19.02 2.95
N LEU A 86 -13.01 17.93 2.91
CA LEU A 86 -12.92 16.90 1.89
C LEU A 86 -14.00 17.13 0.83
N CYS A 87 -13.59 17.48 -0.39
CA CYS A 87 -14.50 17.75 -1.49
C CYS A 87 -14.48 16.60 -2.50
N HIS A 88 -15.63 16.00 -2.80
CA HIS A 88 -15.75 14.87 -3.74
C HIS A 88 -15.61 15.27 -5.21
N VAL A 89 -15.81 16.54 -5.54
CA VAL A 89 -15.86 17.02 -6.93
C VAL A 89 -14.84 18.12 -7.14
N ASN A 90 -14.02 18.00 -8.18
CA ASN A 90 -12.94 18.94 -8.44
C ASN A 90 -13.42 20.36 -8.76
N ASP A 91 -14.57 20.46 -9.43
CA ASP A 91 -15.04 21.72 -10.02
C ASP A 91 -15.48 22.75 -8.98
N GLU A 92 -15.72 22.29 -7.74
CA GLU A 92 -16.13 23.14 -6.62
C GLU A 92 -14.99 23.49 -5.67
N VAL A 93 -13.78 22.93 -5.85
CA VAL A 93 -12.65 23.15 -4.92
C VAL A 93 -12.33 24.64 -4.77
N LYS A 94 -12.30 25.38 -5.88
CA LYS A 94 -12.03 26.84 -5.86
C LYS A 94 -13.08 27.64 -5.10
N TYR A 95 -14.34 27.20 -5.18
CA TYR A 95 -15.42 27.83 -4.42
C TYR A 95 -15.17 27.64 -2.93
N TYR A 96 -14.89 26.41 -2.50
CA TYR A 96 -14.64 26.14 -1.09
C TYR A 96 -13.33 26.73 -0.57
N GLU A 97 -12.27 26.81 -1.39
CA GLU A 97 -11.04 27.54 -1.04
C GLU A 97 -11.31 29.03 -0.81
N ALA A 98 -12.25 29.62 -1.56
CA ALA A 98 -12.66 31.01 -1.36
C ALA A 98 -13.51 31.19 -0.09
N VAL A 99 -14.39 30.23 0.23
CA VAL A 99 -15.23 30.26 1.44
C VAL A 99 -14.43 29.96 2.71
N PHE A 100 -13.43 29.07 2.63
CA PHE A 100 -12.59 28.64 3.74
C PHE A 100 -11.09 28.88 3.45
N PRO A 101 -10.62 30.14 3.33
CA PRO A 101 -9.27 30.47 2.85
C PRO A 101 -8.12 29.95 3.73
N ASN A 102 -8.42 29.59 4.99
CA ASN A 102 -7.44 29.07 5.95
C ASN A 102 -7.61 27.57 6.22
N THR A 103 -8.56 26.90 5.58
CA THR A 103 -8.81 25.46 5.76
C THR A 103 -8.23 24.70 4.58
N PRO A 104 -7.35 23.72 4.81
CA PRO A 104 -6.92 22.79 3.76
C PRO A 104 -8.12 22.07 3.10
N VAL A 105 -8.35 22.37 1.81
CA VAL A 105 -9.34 21.69 0.97
C VAL A 105 -8.66 20.55 0.21
N LEU A 106 -9.16 19.33 0.38
CA LEU A 106 -8.61 18.11 -0.25
C LEU A 106 -9.67 17.47 -1.13
N THR A 107 -9.32 17.16 -2.38
CA THR A 107 -10.26 16.49 -3.29
C THR A 107 -10.26 14.97 -3.09
N ILE A 108 -11.41 14.37 -2.84
CA ILE A 108 -11.66 12.92 -2.81
C ILE A 108 -12.45 12.48 -4.04
N ASP A 109 -11.80 12.59 -5.21
CA ASP A 109 -12.36 12.19 -6.50
C ASP A 109 -11.91 10.76 -6.84
N LYS A 110 -12.89 9.85 -6.92
CA LYS A 110 -12.67 8.42 -7.21
C LYS A 110 -12.18 8.16 -8.63
N PHE A 111 -12.34 9.13 -9.52
CA PHE A 111 -11.99 9.04 -10.93
C PHE A 111 -10.69 9.77 -11.26
N LYS A 112 -10.08 10.47 -10.29
CA LYS A 112 -8.78 11.12 -10.48
C LYS A 112 -7.61 10.12 -10.43
N PRO A 113 -6.64 10.24 -11.34
CA PRO A 113 -5.38 9.48 -11.37
C PRO A 113 -4.56 9.43 -10.05
N PHE A 114 -3.85 8.32 -9.86
CA PHE A 114 -2.94 7.83 -8.79
C PHE A 114 -2.41 8.87 -7.80
N PHE A 115 -1.81 9.96 -8.29
CA PHE A 115 -1.06 10.92 -7.46
C PHE A 115 -1.90 12.09 -6.94
N LYS A 116 -3.14 12.23 -7.40
CA LYS A 116 -4.12 13.23 -6.93
C LYS A 116 -5.49 12.60 -6.69
N GLY A 117 -5.54 11.27 -6.61
CA GLY A 117 -6.75 10.47 -6.45
C GLY A 117 -7.19 10.34 -5.00
N GLU A 118 -8.41 9.85 -4.82
CA GLU A 118 -9.08 9.65 -3.54
C GLU A 118 -8.18 9.01 -2.45
N ALA A 119 -7.50 7.91 -2.74
CA ALA A 119 -6.72 7.18 -1.73
C ALA A 119 -5.52 7.97 -1.18
N SER A 120 -4.97 8.89 -1.99
CA SER A 120 -3.89 9.79 -1.57
C SER A 120 -4.42 10.87 -0.64
N SER A 121 -5.58 11.46 -0.96
CA SER A 121 -6.23 12.49 -0.14
C SER A 121 -6.67 11.94 1.21
N TRP A 122 -7.34 10.78 1.23
CA TRP A 122 -7.68 10.11 2.48
C TRP A 122 -6.45 9.72 3.29
N GLY A 123 -5.42 9.19 2.63
CA GLY A 123 -4.16 8.84 3.27
C GLY A 123 -3.48 10.05 3.95
N ARG A 124 -3.59 11.24 3.34
CA ARG A 124 -3.09 12.49 3.92
C ARG A 124 -3.85 12.88 5.19
N VAL A 125 -5.19 12.88 5.17
CA VAL A 125 -5.98 13.20 6.37
C VAL A 125 -5.69 12.19 7.48
N SER A 126 -5.71 10.90 7.14
CA SER A 126 -5.37 9.82 8.07
C SER A 126 -4.04 10.05 8.77
N TYR A 127 -2.99 10.36 8.00
CA TYR A 127 -1.67 10.66 8.54
C TYR A 127 -1.67 11.89 9.47
N GLU A 128 -2.28 12.99 9.04
CA GLU A 128 -2.33 14.24 9.82
C GLU A 128 -3.05 14.07 11.16
N THR A 129 -4.11 13.25 11.18
CA THR A 129 -4.84 12.94 12.43
C THR A 129 -4.03 12.10 13.41
N GLN A 130 -2.93 11.47 12.98
CA GLN A 130 -2.08 10.61 13.82
C GLN A 130 -0.69 11.17 14.08
N LYS A 131 -0.39 12.40 13.61
CA LYS A 131 0.96 12.95 13.69
C LYS A 131 1.53 13.04 15.11
N TYR A 132 0.67 13.15 16.12
CA TYR A 132 1.10 13.18 17.53
C TYR A 132 1.60 11.83 18.06
N ARG A 133 1.34 10.72 17.37
CA ARG A 133 1.79 9.35 17.70
C ARG A 133 2.97 8.87 16.87
N ILE A 134 3.55 9.73 16.03
CA ILE A 134 4.66 9.41 15.12
C ILE A 134 5.82 8.70 15.84
N SER A 135 6.18 9.15 17.04
CA SER A 135 7.27 8.55 17.84
C SER A 135 6.96 7.12 18.30
N GLU A 136 5.68 6.78 18.52
CA GLU A 136 5.23 5.44 18.88
C GLU A 136 5.44 4.48 17.69
N TYR A 137 4.98 4.88 16.50
CA TYR A 137 5.12 4.10 15.28
C TYR A 137 6.58 3.95 14.82
N ASP A 138 7.40 4.97 15.04
CA ASP A 138 8.85 4.88 14.88
C ASP A 138 9.48 3.84 15.81
N SER A 139 9.05 3.83 17.08
CA SER A 139 9.56 2.89 18.07
C SER A 139 9.18 1.45 17.72
N ILE A 140 7.94 1.24 17.26
CA ILE A 140 7.48 -0.06 16.75
C ILE A 140 8.37 -0.52 15.57
N SER A 141 8.56 0.34 14.57
CA SER A 141 9.37 0.02 13.39
C SER A 141 10.82 -0.29 13.75
N LYS A 142 11.47 0.56 14.56
CA LYS A 142 12.86 0.38 14.99
C LYS A 142 13.06 -0.92 15.77
N ARG A 143 12.15 -1.23 16.70
CA ARG A 143 12.16 -2.48 17.46
C ARG A 143 12.09 -3.70 16.54
N ASN A 144 11.21 -3.65 15.54
CA ASN A 144 11.05 -4.76 14.60
C ASN A 144 12.20 -4.87 13.61
N ILE A 145 12.81 -3.75 13.18
CA ILE A 145 14.07 -3.75 12.42
C ILE A 145 15.18 -4.44 13.22
N ILE A 146 15.37 -4.09 14.49
CA ILE A 146 16.40 -4.72 15.34
C ILE A 146 16.19 -6.24 15.43
N LYS A 147 14.95 -6.69 15.65
CA LYS A 147 14.65 -8.13 15.71
C LYS A 147 14.88 -8.81 14.35
N PHE A 148 14.49 -8.16 13.26
CA PHE A 148 14.71 -8.64 11.90
C PHE A 148 16.20 -8.76 11.58
N GLU A 149 17.00 -7.70 11.78
CA GLU A 149 18.45 -7.69 11.57
C GLU A 149 19.14 -8.81 12.35
N ASN A 150 18.72 -9.05 13.60
CA ASN A 150 19.24 -10.15 14.41
C ASN A 150 18.86 -11.53 13.86
N SER A 151 17.65 -11.69 13.31
CA SER A 151 17.18 -12.98 12.77
C SER A 151 17.89 -13.41 11.48
N ILE A 152 18.44 -12.45 10.75
CA ILE A 152 19.15 -12.69 9.48
C ILE A 152 20.67 -12.57 9.60
N ARG A 153 21.19 -12.61 10.84
CA ARG A 153 22.63 -12.58 11.09
C ARG A 153 23.31 -13.73 10.33
N ASP A 154 24.45 -13.44 9.71
CA ASP A 154 25.24 -14.40 8.92
C ASP A 154 24.52 -14.97 7.68
N ILE A 155 23.57 -14.22 7.13
CA ILE A 155 22.99 -14.47 5.81
C ILE A 155 23.71 -13.60 4.77
N ASP A 156 24.15 -14.21 3.68
CA ASP A 156 24.91 -13.57 2.60
C ASP A 156 24.15 -13.51 1.27
N VAL A 157 23.05 -14.27 1.17
CA VAL A 157 22.26 -14.48 -0.04
C VAL A 157 20.80 -14.15 0.23
N SER A 158 20.16 -13.46 -0.71
CA SER A 158 18.72 -13.19 -0.71
C SER A 158 18.04 -13.64 -1.99
N TYR A 159 16.75 -13.98 -1.87
CA TYR A 159 15.86 -14.31 -2.97
C TYR A 159 14.64 -13.39 -2.92
N CYS A 160 14.42 -12.68 -4.02
CA CYS A 160 13.29 -11.78 -4.25
C CYS A 160 12.29 -12.47 -5.17
N PHE A 161 11.13 -12.85 -4.63
CA PHE A 161 10.03 -13.48 -5.35
C PHE A 161 8.99 -12.43 -5.71
N THR A 162 8.89 -12.08 -6.99
CA THR A 162 7.88 -11.18 -7.52
C THR A 162 6.74 -11.95 -8.18
N SER A 163 5.73 -11.25 -8.69
CA SER A 163 4.45 -11.85 -9.04
C SER A 163 4.27 -12.23 -10.51
N GLY A 164 5.31 -12.10 -11.35
CA GLY A 164 5.21 -12.36 -12.78
C GLY A 164 5.13 -13.86 -13.13
N PRO A 165 4.77 -14.21 -14.38
CA PRO A 165 4.51 -15.59 -14.78
C PRO A 165 5.68 -16.56 -14.59
N SER A 166 6.94 -16.08 -14.69
CA SER A 166 8.08 -16.97 -14.49
C SER A 166 8.21 -17.51 -13.06
N LEU A 167 7.51 -16.89 -12.09
CA LEU A 167 7.44 -17.41 -10.74
C LEU A 167 6.94 -18.85 -10.71
N ASP A 168 6.01 -19.24 -11.60
CA ASP A 168 5.43 -20.59 -11.66
C ASP A 168 6.49 -21.68 -11.95
N ARG A 169 7.71 -21.29 -12.37
CA ARG A 169 8.85 -22.19 -12.58
C ARG A 169 9.73 -22.37 -11.35
N TYR A 170 9.33 -21.88 -10.17
CA TYR A 170 10.12 -21.93 -8.93
C TYR A 170 10.66 -23.33 -8.58
N ARG A 171 9.95 -24.41 -8.94
CA ARG A 171 10.37 -25.80 -8.66
C ARG A 171 11.60 -26.24 -9.45
N LYS A 172 11.98 -25.52 -10.52
CA LYS A 172 13.22 -25.78 -11.26
C LYS A 172 14.45 -25.28 -10.52
N HIS A 173 14.25 -24.43 -9.52
CA HIS A 173 15.30 -23.70 -8.85
C HIS A 173 15.56 -24.26 -7.46
N TYR A 174 16.84 -24.28 -7.08
CA TYR A 174 17.27 -24.56 -5.72
C TYR A 174 17.44 -23.27 -4.93
N PHE A 175 16.79 -23.18 -3.76
CA PHE A 175 16.91 -22.05 -2.85
C PHE A 175 17.69 -22.45 -1.60
N LYS A 176 18.80 -21.76 -1.32
CA LYS A 176 19.61 -22.01 -0.12
C LYS A 176 18.74 -21.88 1.13
N LYS A 177 18.78 -22.87 2.02
CA LYS A 177 17.95 -22.86 3.26
C LYS A 177 18.24 -21.62 4.13
N LYS A 178 19.52 -21.35 4.39
CA LYS A 178 20.02 -20.14 5.08
C LYS A 178 20.16 -18.99 4.08
N SER A 179 19.04 -18.35 3.79
CA SER A 179 18.93 -17.20 2.88
C SER A 179 17.77 -16.30 3.32
N LEU A 180 17.87 -15.03 2.96
CA LEU A 180 16.82 -14.03 3.16
C LEU A 180 15.79 -14.15 2.03
N LYS A 181 14.55 -14.52 2.36
CA LYS A 181 13.47 -14.70 1.38
C LYS A 181 12.47 -13.54 1.50
N ILE A 182 12.38 -12.77 0.42
CA ILE A 182 11.55 -11.57 0.32
C ILE A 182 10.51 -11.80 -0.76
N ILE A 183 9.24 -11.62 -0.42
CA ILE A 183 8.13 -11.76 -1.37
C ILE A 183 7.44 -10.40 -1.59
N CYS A 184 6.97 -10.15 -2.80
CA CYS A 184 6.08 -9.01 -3.05
C CYS A 184 4.66 -9.32 -2.58
N ASN A 185 3.86 -8.27 -2.40
CA ASN A 185 2.53 -8.37 -1.80
C ASN A 185 1.64 -9.53 -2.31
N GLY A 186 1.45 -9.70 -3.62
CA GLY A 186 0.56 -10.74 -4.15
C GLY A 186 1.02 -12.18 -3.93
N VAL A 187 2.32 -12.40 -3.74
CA VAL A 187 2.92 -13.74 -3.64
C VAL A 187 2.45 -14.50 -2.39
N ILE A 188 1.95 -13.79 -1.37
CA ILE A 188 1.40 -14.42 -0.15
C ILE A 188 0.22 -15.37 -0.45
N TYR A 189 -0.45 -15.22 -1.59
CA TYR A 189 -1.54 -16.12 -1.99
C TYR A 189 -1.04 -17.45 -2.59
N ASN A 190 0.23 -17.55 -2.98
CA ASN A 190 0.80 -18.76 -3.56
C ASN A 190 1.24 -19.74 -2.45
N LYS A 191 0.28 -20.49 -1.90
CA LYS A 191 0.52 -21.43 -0.80
C LYS A 191 1.57 -22.49 -1.13
N GLU A 192 1.58 -23.01 -2.35
CA GLU A 192 2.54 -24.05 -2.77
C GLU A 192 3.98 -23.54 -2.77
N LEU A 193 4.20 -22.31 -3.27
CA LEU A 193 5.50 -21.66 -3.19
C LEU A 193 5.91 -21.44 -1.73
N LEU A 194 5.01 -20.89 -0.90
CA LEU A 194 5.31 -20.63 0.51
C LEU A 194 5.68 -21.91 1.26
N GLU A 195 5.02 -23.03 0.96
CA GLU A 195 5.35 -24.35 1.48
C GLU A 195 6.70 -24.85 0.97
N TYR A 196 6.97 -24.73 -0.34
CA TYR A 196 8.24 -25.11 -0.95
C TYR A 196 9.44 -24.34 -0.36
N LEU A 197 9.26 -23.04 -0.11
CA LEU A 197 10.29 -22.18 0.50
C LEU A 197 10.44 -22.41 2.01
N GLY A 198 9.42 -22.99 2.66
CA GLY A 198 9.39 -23.34 4.08
C GLY A 198 9.18 -22.17 5.04
N ASN A 199 9.94 -21.08 4.89
CA ASN A 199 9.79 -19.84 5.67
C ASN A 199 10.05 -18.61 4.80
N ILE A 200 9.21 -17.57 4.96
CA ILE A 200 9.42 -16.25 4.38
C ILE A 200 9.83 -15.27 5.47
N ASP A 201 10.85 -14.46 5.20
CA ASP A 201 11.37 -13.51 6.19
C ASP A 201 10.71 -12.14 6.03
N LEU A 202 10.42 -11.72 4.79
CA LEU A 202 9.83 -10.42 4.47
C LEU A 202 8.69 -10.48 3.45
N LEU A 203 7.60 -9.77 3.75
CA LEU A 203 6.53 -9.41 2.82
C LEU A 203 6.54 -7.90 2.59
N CYS A 204 6.83 -7.47 1.36
CA CYS A 204 6.82 -6.05 1.00
C CYS A 204 5.46 -5.64 0.43
N VAL A 205 4.87 -4.58 0.98
CA VAL A 205 3.54 -4.06 0.65
C VAL A 205 3.63 -2.58 0.26
N LEU A 206 3.23 -2.20 -0.96
CA LEU A 206 3.35 -0.82 -1.43
C LEU A 206 2.11 -0.27 -2.15
N ASP A 207 1.39 -1.12 -2.89
CA ASP A 207 0.31 -0.67 -3.76
C ASP A 207 -0.88 -0.11 -2.97
N VAL A 208 -1.12 1.19 -3.13
CA VAL A 208 -2.09 1.94 -2.31
C VAL A 208 -3.52 1.49 -2.53
N TYR A 209 -3.88 1.17 -3.75
CA TYR A 209 -5.27 0.82 -4.03
C TYR A 209 -5.60 -0.60 -3.61
N TYR A 210 -4.67 -1.52 -3.87
CA TYR A 210 -4.86 -2.93 -3.54
C TYR A 210 -4.73 -3.23 -2.06
N PHE A 211 -3.84 -2.57 -1.32
CA PHE A 211 -3.52 -2.97 0.07
C PHE A 211 -3.81 -1.89 1.12
N PHE A 212 -4.21 -0.69 0.71
CA PHE A 212 -4.54 0.39 1.63
C PHE A 212 -5.92 1.01 1.31
N SER A 213 -6.94 0.18 1.06
CA SER A 213 -8.33 0.62 0.80
C SER A 213 -9.37 -0.16 1.59
N SER A 214 -10.63 0.30 1.58
CA SER A 214 -11.76 -0.38 2.22
C SER A 214 -12.26 -1.62 1.46
N SER A 215 -11.56 -2.05 0.41
CA SER A 215 -11.96 -3.18 -0.45
C SER A 215 -11.95 -4.52 0.28
N ILE A 216 -12.78 -5.45 -0.20
CA ILE A 216 -12.78 -6.85 0.26
C ILE A 216 -11.40 -7.47 0.05
N TYR A 217 -10.71 -7.13 -1.05
CA TYR A 217 -9.34 -7.59 -1.31
C TYR A 217 -8.35 -7.20 -0.22
N THR A 218 -8.40 -5.94 0.24
CA THR A 218 -7.49 -5.46 1.30
C THR A 218 -7.73 -6.22 2.60
N ALA A 219 -8.99 -6.43 2.98
CA ALA A 219 -9.34 -7.20 4.17
C ALA A 219 -8.84 -8.65 4.08
N LYS A 220 -9.15 -9.35 2.98
CA LYS A 220 -8.69 -10.72 2.74
C LYS A 220 -7.17 -10.84 2.72
N PHE A 221 -6.46 -9.83 2.22
CA PHE A 221 -5.00 -9.79 2.24
C PHE A 221 -4.46 -9.81 3.67
N PHE A 222 -4.92 -8.88 4.52
CA PHE A 222 -4.43 -8.83 5.91
C PHE A 222 -4.89 -10.03 6.73
N GLU A 223 -6.08 -10.59 6.48
CA GLU A 223 -6.51 -11.87 7.07
C GLU A 223 -5.55 -13.01 6.69
N THR A 224 -5.15 -13.09 5.41
CA THR A 224 -4.19 -14.10 4.92
C THR A 224 -2.83 -13.92 5.57
N VAL A 225 -2.36 -12.68 5.72
CA VAL A 225 -1.10 -12.37 6.39
C VAL A 225 -1.14 -12.76 7.87
N ILE A 226 -2.22 -12.44 8.58
CA ILE A 226 -2.41 -12.82 9.99
C ILE A 226 -2.46 -14.35 10.13
N GLU A 227 -3.14 -15.04 9.21
CA GLU A 227 -3.19 -16.51 9.21
C GLU A 227 -1.80 -17.13 9.01
N TYR A 228 -1.01 -16.59 8.08
CA TYR A 228 0.37 -17.03 7.86
C TYR A 228 1.21 -16.86 9.14
N LEU A 229 1.06 -15.73 9.83
CA LEU A 229 1.78 -15.43 11.07
C LEU A 229 1.43 -16.31 12.27
N LYS A 230 0.31 -17.06 12.24
CA LYS A 230 -0.02 -18.02 13.31
C LYS A 230 0.96 -19.19 13.38
N ASN A 231 1.52 -19.59 12.22
CA ASN A 231 2.35 -20.79 12.10
C ASN A 231 3.80 -20.49 11.71
N LYS A 232 4.09 -19.26 11.28
CA LYS A 232 5.38 -18.85 10.70
C LYS A 232 5.75 -17.44 11.19
N SER A 233 7.04 -17.14 11.20
CA SER A 233 7.54 -15.80 11.53
C SER A 233 7.94 -15.06 10.25
N MET A 234 7.39 -13.86 10.05
CA MET A 234 7.69 -12.99 8.92
C MET A 234 7.56 -11.53 9.37
N TYR A 235 8.30 -10.61 8.76
CA TYR A 235 8.05 -9.17 8.88
C TYR A 235 7.37 -8.61 7.63
N ILE A 236 6.54 -7.60 7.84
CA ILE A 236 5.79 -6.90 6.80
C ILE A 236 6.41 -5.52 6.66
N VAL A 237 6.86 -5.18 5.47
CA VAL A 237 7.44 -3.87 5.18
C VAL A 237 6.47 -3.06 4.36
N MET A 238 6.24 -1.81 4.75
CA MET A 238 5.36 -0.89 4.03
C MET A 238 5.81 0.56 4.15
N PRO A 239 5.20 1.50 3.40
CA PRO A 239 5.50 2.91 3.58
C PRO A 239 5.16 3.34 4.99
N TRP A 240 6.11 4.02 5.64
CA TRP A 240 5.99 4.41 7.03
C TRP A 240 4.70 5.17 7.35
N TYR A 241 4.27 6.07 6.46
CA TYR A 241 3.04 6.85 6.65
C TYR A 241 1.74 6.02 6.59
N LYS A 242 1.80 4.75 6.15
CA LYS A 242 0.65 3.80 6.15
C LYS A 242 0.59 2.96 7.42
N LEU A 243 1.67 2.91 8.20
CA LEU A 243 1.76 2.12 9.42
C LEU A 243 0.66 2.44 10.45
N PRO A 244 0.33 3.72 10.75
CA PRO A 244 -0.72 4.05 11.71
C PRO A 244 -2.10 3.51 11.32
N LEU A 245 -2.44 3.65 10.03
CA LEU A 245 -3.69 3.20 9.46
C LEU A 245 -3.83 1.68 9.58
N VAL A 246 -2.80 0.94 9.16
CA VAL A 246 -2.84 -0.53 9.21
C VAL A 246 -2.92 -1.03 10.64
N LEU A 247 -2.12 -0.49 11.57
CA LEU A 247 -2.13 -0.95 12.96
C LEU A 247 -3.43 -0.66 13.70
N SER A 248 -4.19 0.34 13.27
CA SER A 248 -5.49 0.64 13.88
C SER A 248 -6.54 -0.41 13.52
N HIS A 249 -6.47 -0.99 12.33
CA HIS A 249 -7.36 -2.09 11.91
C HIS A 249 -6.82 -3.47 12.30
N TYR A 250 -5.49 -3.63 12.32
CA TYR A 250 -4.81 -4.90 12.49
C TYR A 250 -3.73 -4.82 13.58
N PRO A 251 -4.10 -4.55 14.84
CA PRO A 251 -3.13 -4.38 15.94
C PRO A 251 -2.28 -5.63 16.20
N LYS A 252 -2.77 -6.81 15.80
CA LYS A 252 -2.02 -8.08 15.89
C LYS A 252 -0.70 -8.06 15.09
N LEU A 253 -0.54 -7.13 14.15
CA LEU A 253 0.67 -7.00 13.33
C LEU A 253 1.79 -6.20 14.00
N GLU A 254 1.55 -5.59 15.16
CA GLU A 254 2.50 -4.65 15.81
C GLU A 254 3.91 -5.23 16.00
N ASN A 255 4.03 -6.52 16.28
CA ASN A 255 5.33 -7.17 16.49
C ASN A 255 6.03 -7.62 15.20
N ASN A 256 5.39 -7.46 14.05
CA ASN A 256 5.81 -8.01 12.77
C ASN A 256 5.81 -6.96 11.65
N ILE A 257 5.55 -5.69 11.93
CA ILE A 257 5.41 -4.66 10.90
C ILE A 257 6.53 -3.62 10.98
N ILE A 258 7.04 -3.20 9.83
CA ILE A 258 8.13 -2.24 9.69
C ILE A 258 7.68 -1.15 8.71
N GLY A 259 7.61 0.08 9.21
CA GLY A 259 7.46 1.27 8.37
C GLY A 259 8.81 1.75 7.84
N ILE A 260 8.94 1.90 6.53
CA ILE A 260 10.12 2.52 5.88
C ILE A 260 9.72 3.85 5.27
N SER A 261 10.46 4.90 5.60
CA SER A 261 10.22 6.25 5.08
C SER A 261 10.74 6.41 3.66
N THR A 262 10.31 7.45 2.95
CA THR A 262 10.82 7.77 1.62
C THR A 262 11.52 9.13 1.63
N SER A 263 12.70 9.25 1.02
CA SER A 263 13.45 10.51 0.89
C SER A 263 13.51 10.98 -0.57
N HIS A 264 13.51 12.30 -0.77
CA HIS A 264 13.71 12.92 -2.07
C HIS A 264 15.19 13.07 -2.48
N THR A 265 16.13 12.74 -1.59
CA THR A 265 17.56 13.02 -1.79
C THR A 265 18.23 12.01 -2.74
N GLU A 266 18.48 10.79 -2.27
CA GLU A 266 19.34 9.82 -2.95
C GLU A 266 18.87 8.37 -2.76
N LEU A 267 19.46 7.48 -3.55
CA LEU A 267 19.32 6.04 -3.37
C LEU A 267 19.93 5.63 -2.03
N ASN A 268 19.15 4.87 -1.24
CA ASN A 268 19.61 4.34 0.04
C ASN A 268 19.16 2.89 0.18
N PHE A 269 20.04 2.08 0.78
CA PHE A 269 19.68 0.75 1.26
C PHE A 269 19.32 0.87 2.74
N PRO A 270 18.07 0.58 3.12
CA PRO A 270 17.56 0.92 4.44
C PRO A 270 18.24 0.10 5.54
N SER A 271 18.55 0.77 6.64
CA SER A 271 19.08 0.16 7.87
C SER A 271 18.42 0.78 9.09
N LEU A 272 18.71 0.27 10.29
CA LEU A 272 18.28 0.93 11.53
C LEU A 272 18.70 2.42 11.62
N LYS A 273 19.90 2.76 11.12
CA LYS A 273 20.42 4.15 11.14
C LYS A 273 19.82 5.02 10.04
N THR A 274 19.51 4.41 8.89
CA THR A 274 18.96 5.09 7.71
C THR A 274 17.68 4.38 7.23
N PRO A 275 16.56 4.45 7.98
CA PRO A 275 15.36 3.66 7.71
C PRO A 275 14.49 4.28 6.60
N PHE A 276 15.11 4.61 5.47
CA PHE A 276 14.42 5.19 4.32
C PHE A 276 14.88 4.60 2.99
N VAL A 277 14.04 4.75 1.97
CA VAL A 277 14.35 4.44 0.57
C VAL A 277 14.14 5.68 -0.30
N LYS A 278 14.61 5.68 -1.54
CA LYS A 278 14.36 6.78 -2.47
C LYS A 278 12.87 6.86 -2.77
N LYS A 279 12.31 8.06 -2.73
CA LYS A 279 10.95 8.32 -3.18
C LYS A 279 10.91 8.27 -4.70
N GLU A 280 10.02 7.44 -5.21
CA GLU A 280 9.87 7.23 -6.65
C GLU A 280 8.62 7.93 -7.17
N LYS A 281 8.67 8.37 -8.43
CA LYS A 281 7.49 8.92 -9.10
C LYS A 281 6.43 7.84 -9.32
N TYR A 282 6.81 6.62 -9.68
CA TYR A 282 5.90 5.49 -9.94
C TYR A 282 6.29 4.28 -9.09
N PRO A 283 5.99 4.28 -7.79
CA PRO A 283 6.52 3.27 -6.86
C PRO A 283 6.23 1.85 -7.33
N ASN A 284 7.22 0.96 -7.23
CA ASN A 284 7.04 -0.47 -7.52
C ASN A 284 7.74 -1.31 -6.45
N VAL A 285 7.07 -2.35 -5.96
CA VAL A 285 7.49 -3.11 -4.77
C VAL A 285 8.92 -3.65 -4.89
N LEU A 286 9.31 -4.13 -6.08
CA LEU A 286 10.64 -4.70 -6.32
C LEU A 286 11.74 -3.67 -6.09
N ARG A 287 11.59 -2.49 -6.69
CA ARG A 287 12.60 -1.41 -6.69
C ARG A 287 12.52 -0.51 -5.46
N THR A 288 11.33 -0.28 -4.91
CA THR A 288 11.15 0.58 -3.75
C THR A 288 11.55 -0.12 -2.45
N PHE A 289 11.24 -1.42 -2.29
CA PHE A 289 11.49 -2.15 -1.04
C PHE A 289 12.33 -3.40 -1.21
N MET A 290 11.96 -4.34 -2.08
CA MET A 290 12.58 -5.67 -2.07
C MET A 290 14.08 -5.61 -2.35
N LEU A 291 14.51 -4.97 -3.44
CA LEU A 291 15.91 -4.86 -3.80
C LEU A 291 16.71 -3.96 -2.85
N PRO A 292 16.23 -2.75 -2.44
CA PRO A 292 16.96 -1.97 -1.45
C PRO A 292 17.20 -2.72 -0.14
N ILE A 293 16.19 -3.43 0.37
CA ILE A 293 16.31 -4.22 1.61
C ILE A 293 17.23 -5.42 1.42
N ALA A 294 17.04 -6.19 0.35
CA ALA A 294 17.95 -7.29 0.01
C ALA A 294 19.41 -6.84 -0.05
N SER A 295 19.66 -5.69 -0.68
CA SER A 295 20.99 -5.12 -0.85
C SER A 295 21.57 -4.52 0.43
N ALA A 296 20.73 -4.18 1.41
CA ALA A 296 21.19 -3.70 2.71
C ALA A 296 21.82 -4.81 3.55
N TYR A 297 21.37 -6.05 3.37
CA TYR A 297 21.70 -7.16 4.27
C TYR A 297 22.44 -8.33 3.60
N THR A 298 22.48 -8.39 2.27
CA THR A 298 23.09 -9.51 1.54
C THR A 298 23.91 -9.03 0.35
N ASN A 299 24.90 -9.84 -0.04
CA ASN A 299 25.78 -9.52 -1.17
C ASN A 299 25.33 -10.16 -2.47
N GLU A 300 24.62 -11.30 -2.41
CA GLU A 300 24.07 -11.96 -3.59
C GLU A 300 22.54 -11.91 -3.55
N ILE A 301 21.95 -11.35 -4.60
CA ILE A 301 20.50 -11.16 -4.70
C ILE A 301 20.00 -11.84 -5.97
N TYR A 302 19.12 -12.82 -5.79
CA TYR A 302 18.48 -13.57 -6.87
C TYR A 302 17.04 -13.10 -7.04
N ILE A 303 16.60 -12.89 -8.28
CA ILE A 303 15.30 -12.32 -8.61
C ILE A 303 14.52 -13.34 -9.47
N LEU A 304 13.30 -13.68 -9.05
CA LEU A 304 12.42 -14.61 -9.75
C LEU A 304 11.01 -14.01 -9.89
N GLY A 305 10.40 -14.16 -11.08
CA GLY A 305 9.05 -13.65 -11.36
C GLY A 305 9.03 -12.18 -11.83
N ALA A 306 10.14 -11.63 -12.31
CA ALA A 306 10.28 -10.22 -12.70
C ALA A 306 10.27 -10.09 -14.22
N ASP A 307 9.19 -10.53 -14.87
CA ASP A 307 9.13 -10.77 -16.31
C ASP A 307 9.06 -9.50 -17.19
N GLY A 308 8.51 -8.40 -16.68
CA GLY A 308 8.24 -7.20 -17.50
C GLY A 308 7.16 -7.39 -18.57
N TYR A 309 7.00 -6.39 -19.43
CA TYR A 309 6.02 -6.40 -20.53
C TYR A 309 6.60 -7.06 -21.79
N SER A 310 5.87 -7.99 -22.42
CA SER A 310 6.30 -8.54 -23.70
C SER A 310 6.01 -7.58 -24.85
N SER A 311 6.85 -7.57 -25.88
CA SER A 311 6.59 -6.85 -27.14
C SER A 311 5.35 -7.39 -27.90
N ASN A 312 4.94 -8.61 -27.60
CA ASN A 312 3.75 -9.25 -28.18
C ASN A 312 2.48 -9.00 -27.36
N ASP A 313 2.60 -8.39 -26.18
CA ASP A 313 1.44 -7.96 -25.42
C ASP A 313 0.87 -6.73 -26.14
N SER A 314 -0.41 -6.76 -26.49
CA SER A 314 -1.07 -5.57 -27.01
C SER A 314 -0.89 -4.44 -25.98
N ARG A 315 -0.81 -3.17 -26.43
CA ARG A 315 -0.57 -2.00 -25.55
C ARG A 315 -1.60 -1.84 -24.41
N ASP A 316 -2.63 -2.67 -24.38
CA ASP A 316 -3.74 -2.70 -23.43
C ASP A 316 -3.73 -3.95 -22.49
N GLU A 317 -2.76 -4.86 -22.61
CA GLU A 317 -2.61 -6.01 -21.68
C GLU A 317 -1.75 -5.63 -20.47
N ASN A 318 -2.39 -5.43 -19.30
CA ASN A 318 -1.75 -5.19 -17.99
C ASN A 318 -0.63 -6.19 -17.65
N TRP A 319 0.25 -5.84 -16.69
CA TRP A 319 1.22 -6.79 -16.09
C TRP A 319 0.60 -8.17 -15.89
N LYS A 320 1.24 -9.18 -16.46
CA LYS A 320 0.83 -10.57 -16.26
C LYS A 320 1.27 -11.02 -14.88
N TYR A 321 0.39 -11.76 -14.21
CA TYR A 321 0.65 -12.35 -12.90
C TYR A 321 0.72 -13.87 -13.03
N SER A 322 1.54 -14.50 -12.19
CA SER A 322 1.54 -15.95 -11.96
C SER A 322 0.10 -16.43 -11.72
N VAL A 323 -0.23 -17.58 -12.30
CA VAL A 323 -1.61 -18.13 -12.26
C VAL A 323 -2.03 -18.38 -10.82
N GLN A 324 -1.07 -18.80 -9.99
CA GLN A 324 -1.29 -19.15 -8.58
C GLN A 324 -1.50 -17.93 -7.66
N ILE A 325 -1.37 -16.70 -8.18
CA ILE A 325 -1.56 -15.44 -7.44
C ILE A 325 -2.90 -14.77 -7.81
N LYS A 326 -3.62 -15.28 -8.81
CA LYS A 326 -4.89 -14.70 -9.29
C LYS A 326 -6.00 -14.93 -8.28
N ASN A 327 -6.37 -13.88 -7.54
CA ASN A 327 -7.60 -13.80 -6.75
C ASN A 327 -8.57 -12.84 -7.46
N ASP A 328 -9.01 -13.23 -8.66
CA ASP A 328 -9.66 -12.33 -9.61
C ASP A 328 -10.97 -11.73 -9.06
N GLU A 329 -11.76 -12.53 -8.34
CA GLU A 329 -13.00 -12.07 -7.71
C GLU A 329 -12.73 -10.99 -6.65
N ALA A 330 -11.77 -11.20 -5.75
CA ALA A 330 -11.41 -10.17 -4.78
C ALA A 330 -10.75 -8.96 -5.48
N ARG A 331 -9.94 -9.15 -6.53
CA ARG A 331 -9.31 -8.02 -7.26
C ARG A 331 -10.35 -7.12 -7.94
N ASN A 332 -11.47 -7.67 -8.40
CA ASN A 332 -12.55 -6.86 -8.97
C ASN A 332 -13.13 -5.89 -7.94
N SER A 333 -13.22 -6.29 -6.66
CA SER A 333 -13.62 -5.39 -5.58
C SER A 333 -12.74 -4.13 -5.46
N VAL A 334 -11.44 -4.23 -5.81
CA VAL A 334 -10.54 -3.06 -5.81
C VAL A 334 -10.91 -2.07 -6.92
N LYS A 335 -11.29 -2.57 -8.10
CA LYS A 335 -11.71 -1.74 -9.24
C LYS A 335 -13.06 -1.07 -8.97
N GLU A 336 -13.99 -1.77 -8.33
CA GLU A 336 -15.27 -1.22 -7.89
C GLU A 336 -15.08 -0.08 -6.87
N VAL A 337 -14.17 -0.28 -5.92
CA VAL A 337 -13.86 0.71 -4.88
C VAL A 337 -13.05 1.89 -5.43
N ASN A 338 -12.19 1.66 -6.41
CA ASN A 338 -11.26 2.65 -6.96
C ASN A 338 -11.33 2.70 -8.50
N PRO A 339 -12.38 3.28 -9.08
CA PRO A 339 -12.59 3.31 -10.53
C PRO A 339 -11.51 4.08 -11.30
N ALA A 340 -10.72 4.94 -10.65
CA ALA A 340 -9.53 5.54 -11.27
C ALA A 340 -8.54 4.49 -11.81
N LEU A 341 -8.43 3.33 -11.15
CA LEU A 341 -7.54 2.24 -11.58
C LEU A 341 -7.86 1.73 -12.99
N THR A 342 -9.11 1.79 -13.44
CA THR A 342 -9.51 1.30 -14.78
C THR A 342 -9.34 2.36 -15.86
N LYS A 343 -9.27 3.64 -15.48
CA LYS A 343 -9.01 4.77 -16.39
C LYS A 343 -7.52 4.99 -16.63
N GLU A 344 -6.69 4.59 -15.67
CA GLU A 344 -5.25 4.63 -15.79
C GLU A 344 -4.75 3.45 -16.64
N ARG A 345 -4.55 3.71 -17.93
CA ARG A 345 -3.69 2.83 -18.73
C ARG A 345 -2.27 3.02 -18.23
N GLU A 346 -1.63 1.95 -17.81
CA GLU A 346 -0.18 1.96 -17.64
C GLU A 346 0.45 2.29 -18.99
N SER A 347 0.85 3.55 -19.16
CA SER A 347 1.46 3.97 -20.41
C SER A 347 2.82 3.28 -20.56
N HIS A 348 3.18 2.96 -21.80
CA HIS A 348 4.51 2.47 -22.13
C HIS A 348 5.64 3.33 -21.52
N SER A 349 5.41 4.64 -21.36
CA SER A 349 6.35 5.54 -20.66
C SER A 349 6.56 5.24 -19.17
N ILE A 350 5.56 4.75 -18.45
CA ILE A 350 5.70 4.30 -17.05
C ILE A 350 6.59 3.06 -17.00
N TYR A 351 6.41 2.13 -17.94
CA TYR A 351 7.26 0.94 -18.06
C TYR A 351 8.72 1.30 -18.38
N LEU A 352 8.96 2.20 -19.34
CA LEU A 352 10.32 2.65 -19.67
C LEU A 352 11.00 3.33 -18.47
N GLU A 353 10.27 4.17 -17.73
CA GLU A 353 10.78 4.78 -16.50
C GLU A 353 11.07 3.73 -15.42
N HIS A 354 10.24 2.69 -15.30
CA HIS A 354 10.49 1.56 -14.41
C HIS A 354 11.80 0.84 -14.78
N CYS A 355 12.02 0.50 -16.06
CA CYS A 355 13.23 -0.15 -16.52
C CYS A 355 14.48 0.68 -16.23
N LYS A 356 14.43 1.99 -16.52
CA LYS A 356 15.52 2.92 -16.24
C LYS A 356 15.86 2.98 -14.75
N GLN A 357 14.86 3.16 -13.90
CA GLN A 357 15.07 3.31 -12.46
C GLN A 357 15.51 2.00 -11.81
N LEU A 358 15.10 0.84 -12.35
CA LEU A 358 15.62 -0.45 -11.92
C LEU A 358 17.11 -0.58 -12.27
N ASP A 359 17.52 -0.21 -13.49
CA ASP A 359 18.95 -0.26 -13.85
C ASP A 359 19.80 0.69 -12.97
N GLU A 360 19.33 1.91 -12.72
CA GLU A 360 19.99 2.85 -11.79
C GLU A 360 20.19 2.23 -10.39
N LEU A 361 19.18 1.51 -9.87
CA LEU A 361 19.25 0.84 -8.57
C LEU A 361 20.26 -0.32 -8.58
N LEU A 362 20.27 -1.15 -9.62
CA LEU A 362 21.22 -2.25 -9.75
C LEU A 362 22.66 -1.74 -9.88
N GLN A 363 22.88 -0.67 -10.65
CA GLN A 363 24.19 -0.03 -10.76
C GLN A 363 24.66 0.53 -9.42
N PHE A 364 23.77 1.18 -8.66
CA PHE A 364 24.07 1.67 -7.32
C PHE A 364 24.50 0.54 -6.38
N GLY A 365 23.79 -0.59 -6.39
CA GLY A 365 24.17 -1.74 -5.58
C GLY A 365 25.47 -2.40 -6.00
N ARG A 366 25.74 -2.52 -7.30
CA ARG A 366 27.02 -3.04 -7.80
C ARG A 366 28.20 -2.18 -7.32
N LYS A 367 28.04 -0.85 -7.30
CA LYS A 367 29.04 0.08 -6.74
C LYS A 367 29.26 -0.12 -5.23
N LYS A 368 28.29 -0.69 -4.52
CA LYS A 368 28.38 -1.07 -3.09
C LYS A 368 28.81 -2.52 -2.86
N GLY A 369 29.11 -3.27 -3.92
CA GLY A 369 29.58 -4.66 -3.84
C GLY A 369 28.48 -5.73 -3.96
N ASN A 370 27.21 -5.35 -4.16
CA ASN A 370 26.13 -6.30 -4.38
C ASN A 370 26.21 -6.94 -5.78
N ARG A 371 25.84 -8.21 -5.87
CA ARG A 371 25.71 -9.01 -7.09
C ARG A 371 24.25 -9.39 -7.28
N TYR A 372 23.74 -9.16 -8.48
CA TYR A 372 22.34 -9.40 -8.82
C TYR A 372 22.25 -10.45 -9.92
N TYR A 373 21.26 -11.32 -9.81
CA TYR A 373 21.01 -12.40 -10.76
C TYR A 373 19.52 -12.51 -11.05
N SER A 374 19.16 -12.56 -12.33
CA SER A 374 17.81 -12.98 -12.74
C SER A 374 17.79 -14.48 -12.90
N MET A 375 16.87 -15.17 -12.22
CA MET A 375 16.76 -16.63 -12.28
C MET A 375 16.01 -17.11 -13.53
N GLU A 376 15.36 -16.19 -14.22
CA GLU A 376 14.57 -16.44 -15.43
C GLU A 376 14.77 -15.28 -16.41
N LYS A 377 14.52 -15.52 -17.71
CA LYS A 377 14.55 -14.46 -18.72
C LYS A 377 13.49 -13.41 -18.42
N SER A 378 13.81 -12.15 -18.73
CA SER A 378 12.95 -11.00 -18.49
C SER A 378 12.89 -10.12 -19.73
N ASN A 379 11.76 -9.45 -19.95
CA ASN A 379 11.63 -8.39 -20.94
C ASN A 379 12.20 -7.05 -20.41
N ILE A 380 12.67 -7.01 -19.16
CA ILE A 380 13.41 -5.88 -18.60
C ILE A 380 14.89 -6.10 -18.90
N GLU A 381 15.44 -5.27 -19.78
CA GLU A 381 16.80 -5.43 -20.32
C GLU A 381 17.87 -5.62 -19.25
N CYS A 382 17.88 -4.79 -18.20
CA CYS A 382 18.88 -4.87 -17.15
C CYS A 382 18.82 -6.17 -16.32
N LEU A 383 17.65 -6.82 -16.24
CA LEU A 383 17.48 -8.13 -15.62
C LEU A 383 17.88 -9.25 -16.58
N ASN A 384 17.55 -9.14 -17.86
CA ASN A 384 17.96 -10.11 -18.87
C ASN A 384 19.49 -10.18 -19.01
N ASN A 385 20.18 -9.04 -18.89
CA ASN A 385 21.64 -8.95 -18.92
C ASN A 385 22.34 -9.63 -17.72
N ILE A 386 21.60 -9.93 -16.65
CA ILE A 386 22.08 -10.67 -15.48
C ILE A 386 21.36 -12.01 -15.31
N TYR A 387 20.72 -12.51 -16.37
CA TYR A 387 20.15 -13.84 -16.38
C TYR A 387 21.22 -14.90 -16.18
N ILE A 388 20.92 -15.90 -15.35
CA ILE A 388 21.75 -17.07 -15.16
C ILE A 388 20.98 -18.33 -15.57
N ASP A 389 21.59 -19.11 -16.46
CA ASP A 389 21.10 -20.43 -16.84
C ASP A 389 21.68 -21.44 -15.85
N LYS A 390 20.98 -21.68 -14.73
CA LYS A 390 21.43 -22.58 -13.66
C LYS A 390 20.48 -23.76 -13.48
#